data_AF-A0A8T4P603-F1
#
_entry.id   AF-A0A8T4P603-F1
#
_cell.length_a   1.000
_cell.length_b   1.000
_cell.length_c   1.000
_cell.angle_alpha   90.00
_cell.angle_beta   90.00
_cell.angle_gamma   90.00
#
_symmetry.space_group_name_H-M   'P 1'
#
loop_
_entity.id
_entity.type
_entity.pdbx_description
1 polymer ?
#
loop_
_entity_poly.entity_id
_entity_poly.type
_entity_poly.pdbx_seq_one_letter_code
_entity_poly.pdbx_strand_id
1 'polypeptide(L)'
;MPISLCILTKNEEKTLARAINSVKDVVDEIVIVDTGSKDKTKKIAKKFTSKIYDFKWNNNFANARNFSISKATKEWILILDADEIINKKDSLKIKKLIQNKNCLGYRFIQKTHLNAERSKANRQVGDKKIKNNDKKIFYRGICRLFQNKKDIKFTYPIHETVRESIKRLNGKIGKSGVVIYHYPKYDKDKKDYYLKLLKKKIKSYPKSNAKKELEIEEII
;
A
#
# COMPACT_ATOMS: atom_id res chain seq x y z
N MET A 1 -7.61 -1.94 21.97
CA MET A 1 -7.13 -3.00 21.07
C MET A 1 -5.88 -2.48 20.36
N PRO A 2 -4.78 -3.23 20.36
CA PRO A 2 -3.50 -2.74 19.83
C PRO A 2 -3.33 -2.98 18.32
N ILE A 3 -2.51 -2.15 17.68
CA ILE A 3 -2.27 -2.15 16.22
C ILE A 3 -0.77 -2.28 15.91
N SER A 4 -0.44 -3.15 14.94
CA SER A 4 0.88 -3.23 14.32
C SER A 4 0.87 -2.48 13.00
N LEU A 5 1.74 -1.50 12.84
CA LEU A 5 2.07 -0.90 11.55
C LEU A 5 3.07 -1.80 10.83
N CYS A 6 2.78 -2.22 9.60
CA CYS A 6 3.71 -2.93 8.75
C CYS A 6 4.02 -2.10 7.49
N ILE A 7 5.30 -1.72 7.33
CA ILE A 7 5.79 -0.99 6.16
C ILE A 7 6.75 -1.89 5.38
N LEU A 8 6.55 -1.95 4.07
CA LEU A 8 7.50 -2.50 3.12
C LEU A 8 8.31 -1.35 2.53
N THR A 9 9.64 -1.45 2.47
CA THR A 9 10.50 -0.35 2.02
C THR A 9 11.68 -0.80 1.15
N LYS A 10 12.14 0.12 0.30
CA LYS A 10 13.37 0.04 -0.50
C LYS A 10 13.79 1.44 -0.94
N ASN A 11 14.90 1.95 -0.43
CA ASN A 11 15.44 3.27 -0.77
C ASN A 11 14.47 4.44 -0.53
N GLU A 12 13.89 4.51 0.66
CA GLU A 12 12.89 5.51 1.06
C GLU A 12 13.38 6.41 2.20
N GLU A 13 14.68 6.75 2.22
CA GLU A 13 15.25 7.62 3.26
C GLU A 13 14.56 9.00 3.35
N LYS A 14 13.98 9.47 2.24
CA LYS A 14 13.30 10.78 2.16
C LYS A 14 11.86 10.78 2.67
N THR A 15 11.23 9.61 2.80
CA THR A 15 9.77 9.49 2.94
C THR A 15 9.37 8.62 4.14
N LEU A 16 10.16 7.61 4.49
CA LEU A 16 9.85 6.65 5.56
C LEU A 16 9.53 7.32 6.90
N ALA A 17 10.35 8.28 7.34
CA ALA A 17 10.14 8.97 8.61
C ALA A 17 8.79 9.71 8.64
N ARG A 18 8.40 10.32 7.52
CA ARG A 18 7.13 11.03 7.39
C ARG A 18 5.94 10.07 7.42
N ALA A 19 6.04 8.93 6.72
CA ALA A 19 5.01 7.89 6.74
C ALA A 19 4.76 7.37 8.15
N ILE A 20 5.83 6.99 8.88
CA ILE A 20 5.72 6.52 10.27
C ILE A 20 5.12 7.60 11.18
N ASN A 21 5.65 8.83 11.14
CA ASN A 21 5.14 9.92 11.97
C ASN A 21 3.66 10.24 11.73
N SER A 22 3.12 9.95 10.54
CA SER A 22 1.71 10.19 10.22
C SER A 22 0.73 9.28 11.00
N VAL A 23 1.21 8.15 11.53
CA VAL A 23 0.38 7.16 12.23
C VAL A 23 0.94 6.70 13.58
N LYS A 24 2.13 7.14 14.00
CA LYS A 24 2.79 6.64 15.23
C LYS A 24 1.94 6.80 16.51
N ASP A 25 1.09 7.83 16.58
CA ASP A 25 0.23 8.09 17.75
C ASP A 25 -0.98 7.14 17.86
N VAL A 26 -1.21 6.32 16.83
CA VAL A 26 -2.34 5.39 16.74
C VAL A 26 -1.93 3.92 16.55
N VAL A 27 -0.64 3.61 16.64
CA VAL A 27 -0.12 2.24 16.55
C VAL A 27 0.78 1.92 17.75
N ASP A 28 0.81 0.65 18.13
CA ASP A 28 1.50 0.16 19.33
C ASP A 28 2.77 -0.64 18.97
N GLU A 29 2.97 -0.91 17.68
CA GLU A 29 4.09 -1.65 17.14
C GLU A 29 4.38 -1.19 15.71
N ILE A 30 5.66 -1.12 15.36
CA ILE A 30 6.11 -0.81 14.01
C ILE A 30 7.03 -1.93 13.55
N VAL A 31 6.65 -2.57 12.44
CA VAL A 31 7.41 -3.60 11.73
C VAL A 31 7.85 -3.01 10.39
N ILE A 32 9.16 -3.02 10.14
CA ILE A 32 9.74 -2.61 8.87
C ILE A 32 10.29 -3.85 8.17
N VAL A 33 9.89 -4.07 6.93
CA VAL A 33 10.52 -5.05 6.03
C VAL A 33 11.25 -4.31 4.92
N ASP A 34 12.56 -4.46 4.89
CA ASP A 34 13.44 -3.88 3.89
C ASP A 34 13.75 -4.89 2.79
N THR A 35 13.61 -4.47 1.53
CA THR A 35 13.82 -5.36 0.35
C THR A 35 15.12 -5.09 -0.38
N GLY A 36 16.12 -4.58 0.32
CA GLY A 36 17.46 -4.29 -0.21
C GLY A 36 17.68 -2.80 -0.45
N SER A 37 17.42 -1.97 0.56
CA SER A 37 17.83 -0.57 0.55
C SER A 37 19.36 -0.45 0.60
N LYS A 38 19.88 0.50 -0.18
CA LYS A 38 21.31 0.90 -0.21
C LYS A 38 21.54 2.30 0.36
N ASP A 39 20.47 3.03 0.64
CA ASP A 39 20.49 4.38 1.22
C ASP A 39 20.35 4.35 2.76
N LYS A 40 20.05 5.49 3.39
CA LYS A 40 19.91 5.58 4.85
C LYS A 40 18.58 5.06 5.40
N THR A 41 17.74 4.38 4.59
CA THR A 41 16.42 3.87 5.00
C THR A 41 16.46 3.07 6.31
N LYS A 42 17.35 2.07 6.41
CA LYS A 42 17.46 1.25 7.63
C LYS A 42 17.92 2.07 8.84
N LYS A 43 18.85 3.01 8.65
CA LYS A 43 19.31 3.92 9.72
C LYS A 43 18.16 4.78 10.25
N ILE A 44 17.27 5.23 9.36
CA ILE A 44 16.08 6.00 9.73
C ILE A 44 15.06 5.11 10.45
N ALA A 45 14.79 3.90 9.94
CA ALA A 45 13.90 2.94 10.57
C ALA A 45 14.28 2.64 12.03
N LYS A 46 15.60 2.51 12.32
CA LYS A 46 16.13 2.24 13.68
C LYS A 46 15.77 3.32 14.71
N LYS A 47 15.42 4.53 14.28
CA LYS A 47 14.94 5.60 15.18
C LYS A 47 13.52 5.37 15.69
N PHE A 48 12.75 4.49 15.04
CA PHE A 48 11.34 4.25 15.33
C PHE A 48 11.07 2.86 15.90
N THR A 49 11.89 1.85 15.56
CA THR A 49 11.67 0.48 15.99
C THR A 49 12.95 -0.35 15.87
N SER A 50 13.06 -1.38 16.72
CA SER A 50 14.04 -2.45 16.59
C SER A 50 13.58 -3.58 15.65
N LYS A 51 12.28 -3.65 15.31
CA LYS A 51 11.67 -4.69 14.46
C LYS A 51 11.86 -4.38 12.97
N ILE A 52 13.11 -4.47 12.52
CA ILE A 52 13.52 -4.26 11.13
C ILE A 52 14.02 -5.58 10.58
N TYR A 53 13.42 -6.06 9.50
CA TYR A 53 13.72 -7.35 8.91
C TYR A 53 14.10 -7.19 7.45
N ASP A 54 15.06 -8.00 7.02
CA ASP A 54 15.42 -8.13 5.62
C ASP A 54 14.57 -9.17 4.91
N PHE A 55 14.14 -8.84 3.69
CA PHE A 55 13.45 -9.78 2.80
C PHE A 55 14.09 -9.76 1.41
N LYS A 56 14.64 -10.89 0.98
CA LYS A 56 15.22 -11.01 -0.37
C LYS A 56 14.12 -10.85 -1.42
N TRP A 57 14.18 -9.76 -2.18
CA TRP A 57 13.21 -9.46 -3.23
C TRP A 57 13.10 -10.62 -4.24
N ASN A 58 11.88 -11.10 -4.47
CA ASN A 58 11.59 -12.26 -5.31
C ASN A 58 10.52 -11.98 -6.38
N ASN A 59 10.35 -10.71 -6.77
CA ASN A 59 9.34 -10.27 -7.74
C ASN A 59 7.89 -10.53 -7.28
N ASN A 60 7.64 -10.61 -5.97
CA ASN A 60 6.31 -10.87 -5.42
C ASN A 60 6.06 -10.03 -4.16
N PHE A 61 5.28 -8.96 -4.31
CA PHE A 61 4.89 -8.08 -3.22
C PHE A 61 4.09 -8.81 -2.13
N ALA A 62 3.19 -9.73 -2.49
CA ALA A 62 2.44 -10.52 -1.52
C ALA A 62 3.37 -11.34 -0.61
N ASN A 63 4.45 -11.92 -1.13
CA ASN A 63 5.40 -12.67 -0.30
C ASN A 63 6.06 -11.76 0.75
N ALA A 64 6.51 -10.56 0.35
CA ALA A 64 7.12 -9.61 1.27
C ALA A 64 6.11 -9.06 2.30
N ARG A 65 4.86 -8.79 1.90
CA ARG A 65 3.78 -8.40 2.82
C ARG A 65 3.39 -9.53 3.77
N ASN A 66 3.32 -10.77 3.30
CA ASN A 66 3.02 -11.92 4.13
C ASN A 66 4.13 -12.16 5.16
N PHE A 67 5.39 -11.88 4.79
CA PHE A 67 6.50 -11.87 5.72
C PHE A 67 6.35 -10.73 6.75
N SER A 68 6.01 -9.50 6.34
CA SER A 68 5.85 -8.38 7.28
C SER A 68 4.74 -8.65 8.31
N ILE A 69 3.56 -9.10 7.87
CA ILE A 69 2.46 -9.42 8.79
C ILE A 69 2.75 -10.64 9.68
N SER A 70 3.66 -11.54 9.27
CA SER A 70 4.09 -12.65 10.14
C SER A 70 4.94 -12.20 11.33
N LYS A 71 5.51 -10.99 11.28
CA LYS A 71 6.30 -10.39 12.37
C LYS A 71 5.46 -9.50 13.28
N ALA A 72 4.21 -9.22 12.89
CA ALA A 72 3.28 -8.40 13.64
C ALA A 72 2.63 -9.21 14.76
N THR A 73 2.60 -8.67 15.98
CA THR A 73 2.10 -9.38 17.18
C THR A 73 0.83 -8.76 17.76
N LYS A 74 0.36 -7.61 17.26
CA LYS A 74 -0.86 -6.97 17.76
C LYS A 74 -2.11 -7.49 17.06
N GLU A 75 -3.27 -7.28 17.67
CA GLU A 75 -4.57 -7.80 17.22
C GLU A 75 -5.01 -7.26 15.86
N TRP A 76 -4.58 -6.05 15.51
CA TRP A 76 -4.85 -5.44 14.21
C TRP A 76 -3.56 -5.11 13.47
N ILE A 77 -3.64 -5.11 12.16
CA ILE A 77 -2.56 -4.76 11.25
C ILE A 77 -2.99 -3.56 10.42
N LEU A 78 -2.17 -2.52 10.44
CA LEU A 78 -2.21 -1.40 9.52
C LEU A 78 -1.06 -1.55 8.52
N ILE A 79 -1.38 -1.62 7.23
CA ILE A 79 -0.41 -1.53 6.15
C ILE A 79 -0.31 -0.08 5.70
N LEU A 80 0.91 0.41 5.53
CA LEU A 80 1.20 1.68 4.92
C LEU A 80 2.45 1.54 4.05
N ASP A 81 2.50 2.24 2.93
CA ASP A 81 3.72 2.34 2.13
C ASP A 81 4.60 3.49 2.61
N ALA A 82 5.91 3.40 2.37
CA ALA A 82 6.86 4.39 2.90
C ALA A 82 6.69 5.79 2.27
N ASP A 83 6.00 5.90 1.14
CA ASP A 83 5.64 7.12 0.42
C ASP A 83 4.17 7.56 0.63
N GLU A 84 3.48 6.94 1.58
CA GLU A 84 2.11 7.26 1.97
C GLU A 84 2.04 8.02 3.31
N ILE A 85 1.04 8.88 3.46
CA ILE A 85 0.72 9.55 4.73
C ILE A 85 -0.78 9.52 5.02
N ILE A 86 -1.15 9.48 6.29
CA ILE A 86 -2.53 9.68 6.75
C ILE A 86 -2.56 10.97 7.57
N ASN A 87 -3.49 11.88 7.30
CA ASN A 87 -3.60 13.10 8.10
C ASN A 87 -4.04 12.78 9.54
N LYS A 88 -3.74 13.67 10.48
CA LYS A 88 -4.02 13.44 11.91
C LYS A 88 -5.52 13.23 12.20
N LYS A 89 -6.41 13.92 11.48
CA LYS A 89 -7.87 13.78 11.63
C LYS A 89 -8.34 12.36 11.25
N ASP A 90 -7.79 11.81 10.18
CA ASP A 90 -8.15 10.51 9.65
C ASP A 90 -7.48 9.38 10.42
N SER A 91 -6.26 9.57 10.95
CA SER A 91 -5.60 8.55 11.77
C SER A 91 -6.37 8.28 13.07
N LEU A 92 -7.01 9.30 13.66
CA LEU A 92 -7.88 9.15 14.83
C LEU A 92 -9.12 8.26 14.55
N LYS A 93 -9.59 8.19 13.30
CA LYS A 93 -10.71 7.29 12.93
C LYS A 93 -10.30 5.82 13.07
N ILE A 94 -9.02 5.49 12.91
CA ILE A 94 -8.50 4.12 13.00
C ILE A 94 -8.83 3.49 14.36
N LYS A 95 -8.63 4.24 15.46
CA LYS A 95 -8.95 3.76 16.82
C LYS A 95 -10.43 3.45 17.01
N LYS A 96 -11.33 4.20 16.36
CA LYS A 96 -12.77 3.93 16.38
C LYS A 96 -13.14 2.69 15.57
N LEU A 97 -12.50 2.49 14.41
CA LEU A 97 -12.78 1.35 13.54
C LEU A 97 -12.45 0.02 14.20
N ILE A 98 -11.31 -0.07 14.90
CA ILE A 98 -10.88 -1.32 15.53
C ILE A 98 -11.75 -1.72 16.73
N GLN A 99 -12.55 -0.82 17.29
CA GLN A 99 -13.52 -1.14 18.34
C GLN A 99 -14.70 -1.96 17.81
N ASN A 100 -14.98 -1.88 16.50
CA ASN A 100 -16.05 -2.63 15.85
C ASN A 100 -15.51 -3.93 15.25
N LYS A 101 -15.83 -5.07 15.87
CA LYS A 101 -15.36 -6.39 15.43
C LYS A 101 -16.21 -7.03 14.31
N ASN A 102 -17.25 -6.35 13.81
CA ASN A 102 -18.12 -6.89 12.75
C ASN A 102 -17.46 -6.94 11.37
N CYS A 103 -16.29 -6.31 11.22
CA CYS A 103 -15.49 -6.38 10.00
C CYS A 103 -14.13 -7.05 10.30
N LEU A 104 -13.68 -7.92 9.40
CA LEU A 104 -12.33 -8.47 9.46
C LEU A 104 -11.29 -7.51 8.85
N GLY A 105 -11.75 -6.50 8.08
CA GLY A 105 -10.89 -5.43 7.61
C GLY A 105 -11.65 -4.20 7.16
N TYR A 106 -10.91 -3.14 6.85
CA TYR A 106 -11.42 -1.84 6.44
C TYR A 106 -10.67 -1.33 5.22
N ARG A 107 -11.46 -0.88 4.25
CA ARG A 107 -10.99 -0.24 3.03
C ARG A 107 -10.74 1.25 3.26
N PHE A 108 -9.55 1.70 2.94
CA PHE A 108 -9.13 3.10 2.94
C PHE A 108 -9.21 3.64 1.51
N ILE A 109 -9.28 4.97 1.37
CA ILE A 109 -9.20 5.65 0.07
C ILE A 109 -7.78 6.14 -0.12
N GLN A 110 -7.04 5.53 -1.04
CA GLN A 110 -5.76 6.05 -1.47
C GLN A 110 -5.99 7.16 -2.51
N LYS A 111 -5.53 8.36 -2.19
CA LYS A 111 -5.52 9.55 -3.04
C LYS A 111 -4.10 9.75 -3.56
N THR A 112 -3.86 9.37 -4.80
CA THR A 112 -2.55 9.44 -5.44
C THR A 112 -2.41 10.76 -6.20
N HIS A 113 -1.37 11.53 -5.86
CA HIS A 113 -1.04 12.80 -6.52
C HIS A 113 0.05 12.59 -7.56
N LEU A 114 -0.26 12.81 -8.84
CA LEU A 114 0.70 12.70 -9.93
C LEU A 114 1.34 14.06 -10.24
N ASN A 115 2.66 14.09 -10.37
CA ASN A 115 3.39 15.28 -10.81
C ASN A 115 3.15 15.55 -12.31
N ALA A 116 3.17 16.82 -12.70
CA ALA A 116 2.85 17.32 -14.04
C ALA A 116 3.75 16.75 -15.16
N GLU A 117 4.95 16.21 -14.86
CA GLU A 117 5.78 15.54 -15.88
C GLU A 117 5.12 14.28 -16.46
N ARG A 118 4.18 13.66 -15.73
CA ARG A 118 3.32 12.56 -16.25
C ARG A 118 2.29 13.05 -17.28
N SER A 119 2.07 14.36 -17.39
CA SER A 119 1.17 14.97 -18.39
C SER A 119 1.77 15.05 -19.80
N LYS A 120 3.06 14.69 -20.00
CA LYS A 120 3.69 14.69 -21.32
C LYS A 120 3.13 13.65 -22.31
N ALA A 121 2.27 12.73 -21.86
CA ALA A 121 1.46 11.94 -22.76
C ALA A 121 0.21 12.75 -23.18
N ASN A 122 0.33 13.56 -24.22
CA ASN A 122 -0.81 13.96 -25.05
C ASN A 122 -1.44 12.68 -25.61
N ARG A 123 -2.37 12.07 -24.88
CA ARG A 123 -3.13 10.92 -25.36
C ARG A 123 -4.62 11.21 -25.27
N GLN A 124 -5.22 11.15 -26.45
CA GLN A 124 -6.63 11.33 -26.74
C GLN A 124 -7.43 10.21 -26.05
N VAL A 125 -8.45 10.57 -25.28
CA VAL A 125 -9.48 9.65 -24.77
C VAL A 125 -10.79 10.14 -25.35
N GLY A 126 -11.16 9.62 -26.53
CA GLY A 126 -12.24 10.17 -27.35
C GLY A 126 -11.98 11.61 -27.84
N ASP A 127 -13.02 12.31 -28.30
CA ASP A 127 -12.94 13.64 -28.94
C ASP A 127 -12.58 14.83 -28.02
N LYS A 128 -12.17 14.59 -26.76
CA LYS A 128 -11.83 15.68 -25.83
C LYS A 128 -10.33 15.84 -25.68
N LYS A 129 -9.79 16.93 -26.24
CA LYS A 129 -8.45 17.48 -25.92
C LYS A 129 -8.40 17.87 -24.44
N ILE A 130 -7.55 17.19 -23.66
CA ILE A 130 -7.32 17.52 -22.24
C ILE A 130 -6.18 18.56 -22.17
N LYS A 131 -6.44 19.72 -21.53
CA LYS A 131 -5.47 20.80 -21.35
C LYS A 131 -4.37 20.42 -20.32
N ASN A 132 -3.16 20.92 -20.56
CA ASN A 132 -1.88 20.45 -20.01
C ASN A 132 -1.48 20.95 -18.60
N ASN A 133 -2.39 21.39 -17.72
CA ASN A 133 -1.99 22.01 -16.43
C ASN A 133 -2.58 21.40 -15.14
N ASP A 134 -3.36 20.32 -15.21
CA ASP A 134 -3.99 19.77 -14.00
C ASP A 134 -3.19 18.62 -13.39
N LYS A 135 -2.82 18.76 -12.11
CA LYS A 135 -2.36 17.67 -11.25
C LYS A 135 -3.40 16.54 -11.31
N LYS A 136 -3.10 15.44 -12.00
CA LYS A 136 -4.01 14.29 -12.05
C LYS A 136 -4.03 13.61 -10.67
N ILE A 137 -5.22 13.53 -10.09
CA ILE A 137 -5.46 12.85 -8.82
C ILE A 137 -6.25 11.58 -9.11
N PHE A 138 -5.75 10.45 -8.60
CA PHE A 138 -6.40 9.14 -8.72
C PHE A 138 -6.86 8.64 -7.37
N TYR A 139 -8.05 8.05 -7.32
CA TYR A 139 -8.62 7.49 -6.10
C TYR A 139 -8.76 5.98 -6.24
N ARG A 140 -8.24 5.23 -5.26
CA ARG A 140 -8.36 3.77 -5.21
C ARG A 140 -8.81 3.31 -3.83
N GLY A 141 -9.76 2.39 -3.79
CA GLY A 141 -10.15 1.72 -2.55
C GLY A 141 -9.26 0.51 -2.27
N ILE A 142 -8.53 0.52 -1.16
CA ILE A 142 -7.61 -0.56 -0.77
C ILE A 142 -7.80 -0.99 0.69
N CYS A 143 -7.75 -2.30 0.97
CA CYS A 143 -7.82 -2.81 2.35
C CYS A 143 -6.46 -2.58 3.03
N ARG A 144 -6.42 -1.71 4.04
CA ARG A 144 -5.17 -1.33 4.72
C ARG A 144 -5.20 -1.58 6.23
N LEU A 145 -6.38 -1.80 6.82
CA LEU A 145 -6.53 -2.16 8.22
C LEU A 145 -7.30 -3.48 8.31
N PHE A 146 -6.76 -4.50 9.00
CA PHE A 146 -7.44 -5.79 9.16
C PHE A 146 -6.98 -6.52 10.41
N GLN A 147 -7.80 -7.47 10.88
CA GLN A 147 -7.46 -8.28 12.05
C GLN A 147 -6.25 -9.17 11.76
N ASN A 148 -5.36 -9.32 12.73
CA ASN A 148 -4.21 -10.19 12.65
C ASN A 148 -4.63 -11.66 12.84
N LYS A 149 -5.13 -12.27 11.77
CA LYS A 149 -5.49 -13.70 11.73
C LYS A 149 -4.53 -14.43 10.79
N LYS A 150 -4.07 -15.62 11.20
CA LYS A 150 -3.15 -16.46 10.43
C LYS A 150 -3.65 -16.74 9.00
N ASP A 151 -4.97 -16.80 8.81
CA ASP A 151 -5.59 -17.10 7.52
C ASP A 151 -5.77 -15.87 6.61
N ILE A 152 -5.57 -14.65 7.12
CA ILE A 152 -5.60 -13.42 6.33
C ILE A 152 -4.21 -13.21 5.69
N LYS A 153 -4.15 -13.33 4.35
CA LYS A 153 -2.90 -13.32 3.57
C LYS A 153 -3.05 -12.52 2.30
N PHE A 154 -2.02 -11.77 1.97
CA PHE A 154 -1.88 -11.11 0.67
C PHE A 154 -1.80 -12.15 -0.45
N THR A 155 -2.51 -11.88 -1.52
CA THR A 155 -2.55 -12.66 -2.76
C THR A 155 -2.15 -11.75 -3.92
N TYR A 156 -1.55 -12.33 -4.97
CA TYR A 156 -1.00 -11.70 -6.19
C TYR A 156 0.40 -11.09 -6.06
N PRO A 157 1.27 -11.24 -7.07
CA PRO A 157 2.65 -10.74 -7.03
C PRO A 157 2.77 -9.22 -7.13
N ILE A 158 1.74 -8.54 -7.66
CA ILE A 158 1.63 -7.08 -7.76
C ILE A 158 0.16 -6.68 -7.57
N HIS A 159 -0.07 -5.48 -7.02
CA HIS A 159 -1.40 -5.04 -6.60
C HIS A 159 -2.04 -6.09 -5.69
N GLU A 160 -1.25 -6.50 -4.70
CA GLU A 160 -1.58 -7.55 -3.77
C GLU A 160 -2.77 -7.15 -2.88
N THR A 161 -3.56 -8.14 -2.47
CA THR A 161 -4.72 -7.89 -1.62
C THR A 161 -5.01 -9.03 -0.65
N VAL A 162 -5.55 -8.69 0.51
CA VAL A 162 -6.10 -9.64 1.51
C VAL A 162 -7.58 -9.97 1.26
N ARG A 163 -8.19 -9.40 0.21
CA ARG A 163 -9.63 -9.56 -0.06
C ARG A 163 -10.03 -11.02 -0.19
N GLU A 164 -9.28 -11.80 -0.94
CA GLU A 164 -9.60 -13.21 -1.18
C GLU A 164 -9.53 -14.04 0.10
N SER A 165 -8.52 -13.80 0.95
CA SER A 165 -8.43 -14.47 2.25
C SER A 165 -9.55 -14.08 3.19
N ILE A 166 -9.93 -12.80 3.25
CA ILE A 166 -11.03 -12.34 4.10
C ILE A 166 -12.36 -12.95 3.61
N LYS A 167 -12.56 -13.03 2.29
CA LYS A 167 -13.74 -13.66 1.70
C LYS A 167 -13.84 -15.15 2.06
N ARG A 168 -12.72 -15.90 2.04
CA ARG A 168 -12.71 -17.32 2.44
C ARG A 168 -13.10 -17.54 3.90
N LEU A 169 -12.91 -16.54 4.75
CA LEU A 169 -13.34 -16.57 6.15
C LEU A 169 -14.78 -16.07 6.36
N ASN A 170 -15.57 -15.92 5.28
CA ASN A 170 -16.88 -15.26 5.30
C ASN A 170 -16.86 -13.87 5.97
N GLY A 171 -15.71 -13.20 5.92
CA GLY A 171 -15.49 -11.93 6.58
C GLY A 171 -15.93 -10.73 5.76
N LYS A 172 -16.32 -9.65 6.45
CA LYS A 172 -16.69 -8.37 5.84
C LYS A 172 -15.50 -7.41 5.80
N ILE A 173 -15.36 -6.68 4.69
CA ILE A 173 -14.48 -5.51 4.57
C ILE A 173 -15.34 -4.24 4.62
N GLY A 174 -15.25 -3.48 5.71
CA GLY A 174 -15.97 -2.23 5.91
C GLY A 174 -15.37 -1.05 5.15
N LYS A 175 -16.10 0.08 5.09
CA LYS A 175 -15.56 1.37 4.65
C LYS A 175 -14.99 2.11 5.86
N SER A 176 -13.75 2.58 5.79
CA SER A 176 -13.09 3.28 6.91
C SER A 176 -13.44 4.77 7.01
N GLY A 177 -13.70 5.42 5.86
CA GLY A 177 -13.70 6.88 5.78
C GLY A 177 -12.33 7.53 6.01
N VAL A 178 -11.24 6.75 5.98
CA VAL A 178 -9.85 7.19 6.11
C VAL A 178 -9.25 7.40 4.72
N VAL A 179 -8.53 8.51 4.55
CA VAL A 179 -7.81 8.84 3.32
C VAL A 179 -6.31 8.66 3.54
N ILE A 180 -5.66 7.97 2.62
CA ILE A 180 -4.21 7.90 2.49
C ILE A 180 -3.80 8.83 1.35
N TYR A 181 -2.84 9.71 1.58
CA TYR A 181 -2.24 10.54 0.55
C TYR A 181 -0.96 9.87 0.07
N HIS A 182 -0.88 9.62 -1.22
CA HIS A 182 0.22 8.91 -1.86
C HIS A 182 0.90 9.84 -2.87
N TYR A 183 2.22 10.00 -2.73
CA TYR A 183 3.03 10.91 -3.54
C TYR A 183 4.14 10.13 -4.25
N PRO A 184 3.80 9.33 -5.29
CA PRO A 184 4.76 8.47 -5.95
C PRO A 184 5.83 9.31 -6.66
N LYS A 185 7.10 8.94 -6.46
CA LYS A 185 8.21 9.45 -7.29
C LYS A 185 8.09 8.84 -8.70
N TYR A 186 8.35 9.64 -9.74
CA TYR A 186 8.44 9.08 -11.08
C TYR A 186 9.75 8.31 -11.22
N ASP A 187 9.63 7.09 -11.74
CA ASP A 187 10.74 6.18 -12.00
C ASP A 187 10.32 5.29 -13.17
N LYS A 188 10.94 5.51 -14.34
CA LYS A 188 10.60 4.81 -15.57
C LYS A 188 10.89 3.31 -15.47
N ASP A 189 12.03 2.95 -14.90
CA ASP A 189 12.44 1.56 -14.76
C ASP A 189 11.50 0.81 -13.82
N LYS A 190 11.06 1.45 -12.74
CA LYS A 190 10.03 0.92 -11.84
C LYS A 190 8.69 0.72 -12.55
N LYS A 191 8.27 1.66 -13.39
CA LYS A 191 7.04 1.53 -14.19
C LYS A 191 7.12 0.35 -15.15
N ASP A 192 8.18 0.26 -15.96
CA ASP A 192 8.36 -0.82 -16.93
C ASP A 192 8.43 -2.19 -16.24
N TYR A 193 9.08 -2.24 -15.07
CA TYR A 193 9.10 -3.40 -14.21
C TYR A 193 7.70 -3.80 -13.70
N TYR A 194 6.87 -2.84 -13.26
CA TYR A 194 5.50 -3.10 -12.80
C TYR A 194 4.60 -3.59 -13.95
N LEU A 195 4.70 -2.99 -15.14
CA LEU A 195 3.99 -3.46 -16.33
C LEU A 195 4.36 -4.91 -16.67
N LYS A 196 5.64 -5.30 -16.55
CA LYS A 196 6.07 -6.69 -16.73
C LYS A 196 5.45 -7.63 -15.70
N LEU A 197 5.35 -7.24 -14.44
CA LEU A 197 4.69 -8.04 -13.40
C LEU A 197 3.18 -8.16 -13.65
N LEU A 198 2.52 -7.09 -14.09
CA LEU A 198 1.09 -7.11 -14.43
C LEU A 198 0.79 -8.04 -15.61
N LYS A 199 1.60 -8.00 -16.67
CA LYS A 199 1.48 -8.94 -17.81
C LYS A 199 1.62 -10.40 -17.37
N LYS A 200 2.53 -10.70 -16.42
CA LYS A 200 2.62 -12.04 -15.80
C LYS A 200 1.38 -12.37 -14.97
N LYS A 201 0.91 -11.43 -14.14
CA LYS A 201 -0.29 -11.60 -13.30
C LYS A 201 -1.53 -11.91 -14.14
N ILE A 202 -1.70 -11.30 -15.31
CA ILE A 202 -2.82 -11.59 -16.22
C ILE A 202 -2.83 -13.07 -16.64
N LYS A 203 -1.66 -13.62 -16.98
CA LYS A 203 -1.53 -15.04 -17.37
C LYS A 203 -1.78 -15.98 -16.19
N SER A 204 -1.19 -15.71 -15.03
CA SER A 204 -1.27 -16.60 -13.86
C SER A 204 -2.59 -16.49 -13.08
N TYR A 205 -3.28 -15.34 -13.18
CA TYR A 205 -4.50 -15.05 -12.42
C TYR A 205 -5.56 -14.39 -13.33
N PRO A 206 -6.13 -15.14 -14.30
CA PRO A 206 -7.01 -14.58 -15.31
C PRO A 206 -8.33 -14.00 -14.75
N LYS A 207 -8.76 -14.47 -13.57
CA LYS A 207 -9.95 -13.95 -12.86
C LYS A 207 -9.67 -12.73 -11.97
N SER A 208 -8.42 -12.27 -11.90
CA SER A 208 -8.06 -11.05 -11.15
C SER A 208 -8.37 -9.79 -11.95
N ASN A 209 -8.32 -8.62 -11.30
CA ASN A 209 -8.50 -7.33 -11.96
C ASN A 209 -7.28 -6.87 -12.78
N ALA A 210 -6.32 -7.75 -13.07
CA ALA A 210 -5.02 -7.39 -13.64
C ALA A 210 -5.09 -6.69 -15.01
N LYS A 211 -6.09 -6.99 -15.84
CA LYS A 211 -6.30 -6.29 -17.14
C LYS A 211 -6.63 -4.81 -16.94
N LYS A 212 -7.60 -4.50 -16.08
CA LYS A 212 -7.97 -3.13 -15.71
C LYS A 212 -6.83 -2.40 -14.99
N GLU A 213 -6.08 -3.12 -14.15
CA GLU A 213 -4.89 -2.57 -13.50
C GLU A 213 -3.80 -2.18 -14.50
N LEU A 214 -3.62 -2.97 -15.57
CA LEU A 214 -2.66 -2.67 -16.65
C LEU A 214 -3.04 -1.39 -17.39
N GLU A 215 -4.31 -1.23 -17.79
CA GLU A 215 -4.81 -0.02 -18.45
C GLU A 215 -4.54 1.25 -17.62
N ILE A 216 -4.76 1.16 -16.31
CA ILE A 216 -4.51 2.27 -15.38
C ILE A 216 -3.00 2.56 -15.28
N GLU A 217 -2.17 1.52 -15.11
CA GLU A 217 -0.71 1.67 -14.97
C GLU A 217 -0.05 2.24 -16.24
N GLU A 218 -0.62 1.99 -17.42
CA GLU A 218 -0.13 2.57 -18.67
C GLU A 218 -0.34 4.10 -18.72
N ILE A 219 -1.42 4.60 -18.11
CA ILE A 219 -1.78 6.03 -18.05
C ILE A 219 -0.99 6.78 -16.96
N ILE A 220 -0.71 6.11 -15.85
CA ILE A 220 -0.08 6.67 -14.63
C ILE A 220 1.43 6.82 -14.80
#